data_AF-A0A9E5IEQ2-F1
#
_entry.id   AF-A0A9E5IEQ2-F1
#
_cell.length_a   1.000
_cell.length_b   1.000
_cell.length_c   1.000
_cell.angle_alpha   90.00
_cell.angle_beta   90.00
_cell.angle_gamma   90.00
#
_symmetry.space_group_name_H-M   'P 1'
#
loop_
_entity.id
_entity.type
_entity.pdbx_description
1 polymer ?
#
loop_
_entity_poly.entity_id
_entity_poly.type
_entity_poly.pdbx_seq_one_letter_code
_entity_poly.pdbx_strand_id
1 'polypeptide(L)' 'NDLGSLNGSYLDGKSFTEGKLTHGVELHIGKYRLHFFLGGKVK' A
#
# COMPACT_ATOMS: atom_id res chain seq x y z
N ASN A 1 7.90 -0.49 4.79
CA ASN A 1 8.20 -1.43 5.87
C ASN A 1 7.00 -1.45 6.80
N ASP A 2 6.38 -2.61 7.03
CA ASP A 2 5.33 -2.78 8.03
C ASP A 2 5.98 -2.93 9.42
N LEU A 3 5.55 -2.13 10.39
CA LEU A 3 6.19 -2.00 11.70
C LEU A 3 5.40 -2.69 12.83
N GLY A 4 4.71 -3.80 12.50
CA GLY A 4 3.90 -4.54 13.47
C GLY A 4 2.48 -4.00 13.59
N SER A 5 1.85 -3.70 12.46
CA SER A 5 0.43 -3.32 12.45
C SER A 5 -0.44 -4.48 12.96
N LEU A 6 -1.41 -4.18 13.84
CA LEU A 6 -2.25 -5.19 14.51
C LEU A 6 -2.98 -6.12 13.52
N ASN A 7 -3.35 -5.58 12.36
CA ASN A 7 -4.07 -6.29 11.30
C ASN A 7 -3.23 -6.53 10.05
N GLY A 8 -1.92 -6.25 10.09
CA GLY A 8 -1.04 -6.30 8.92
C GLY A 8 -1.20 -5.13 7.93
N SER A 9 -0.17 -4.93 7.11
CA SER A 9 -0.19 -4.06 5.93
C SER A 9 -0.21 -4.91 4.66
N TYR A 10 -0.98 -4.49 3.64
CA TYR A 10 -1.11 -5.25 2.39
C TYR A 10 -0.83 -4.40 1.16
N LEU A 11 -0.16 -4.97 0.16
CA LEU A 11 -0.02 -4.42 -1.19
C LEU A 11 -0.77 -5.32 -2.17
N ASP A 12 -1.72 -4.76 -2.93
CA ASP A 12 -2.60 -5.50 -3.85
C ASP A 12 -3.22 -6.76 -3.21
N GLY A 13 -3.64 -6.63 -1.95
CA GLY A 13 -4.25 -7.71 -1.16
C GLY A 13 -3.28 -8.75 -0.59
N LYS A 14 -1.96 -8.60 -0.78
CA LYS A 14 -0.93 -9.49 -0.22
C LYS A 14 -0.23 -8.84 0.97
N SER A 15 -0.11 -9.56 2.09
CA SER A 15 0.61 -9.07 3.28
C SER A 15 2.09 -8.86 2.94
N PHE A 16 2.68 -7.76 3.42
CA PHE A 16 4.09 -7.48 3.20
C PHE A 16 4.75 -6.95 4.47
N THR A 17 6.03 -7.30 4.67
CA THR A 17 6.92 -6.64 5.64
C THR A 17 7.69 -5.53 4.95
N GLU A 18 8.37 -5.84 3.84
CA GLU A 18 9.00 -4.86 2.95
C GLU A 18 8.45 -4.97 1.53
N GLY A 19 8.23 -3.83 0.88
CA GLY A 19 7.63 -3.77 -0.45
C GLY A 19 7.93 -2.44 -1.13
N LYS A 20 8.10 -2.48 -2.45
CA LYS A 20 8.31 -1.29 -3.27
C LYS A 20 6.96 -0.80 -3.80
N LEU A 21 6.66 0.47 -3.58
CA LEU A 21 5.47 1.10 -4.15
C LEU A 21 5.70 1.35 -5.65
N THR A 22 4.83 0.80 -6.48
CA THR A 22 4.80 1.01 -7.94
C THR A 22 3.54 1.77 -8.32
N HIS A 23 3.57 2.48 -9.45
CA HIS A 23 2.41 3.24 -9.92
C HIS A 23 1.17 2.35 -10.03
N GLY A 24 0.04 2.80 -9.49
CA GLY A 24 -1.24 2.11 -9.49
C GLY A 24 -1.44 1.10 -8.36
N VAL A 25 -0.42 0.83 -7.51
CA VAL A 25 -0.54 -0.16 -6.43
C VAL A 25 -1.55 0.30 -5.38
N GLU A 26 -2.31 -0.66 -4.85
CA GLU A 26 -3.23 -0.45 -3.73
C GLU A 26 -2.56 -0.87 -2.43
N LEU A 27 -2.36 0.09 -1.53
CA LEU A 27 -1.87 -0.13 -0.18
C LEU A 27 -3.05 -0.17 0.81
N HIS A 28 -3.12 -1.24 1.58
CA HIS A 28 -4.03 -1.39 2.70
C HIS A 28 -3.31 -1.21 4.02
N ILE A 29 -3.88 -0.36 4.87
CA ILE A 29 -3.49 -0.18 6.26
C ILE A 29 -4.76 -0.31 7.10
N GLY A 30 -4.96 -1.49 7.70
CA GLY A 30 -6.22 -1.82 8.37
C GLY A 30 -7.42 -1.70 7.41
N LYS A 31 -8.38 -0.81 7.72
CA LYS A 31 -9.58 -0.59 6.88
C LYS A 31 -9.40 0.45 5.77
N TYR A 32 -8.26 1.13 5.71
CA TYR A 32 -8.01 2.20 4.74
C TYR A 32 -7.36 1.64 3.48
N ARG A 33 -7.78 2.16 2.31
CA ARG A 33 -7.20 1.85 1.00
C ARG A 33 -6.56 3.11 0.42
N LEU A 34 -5.31 2.99 -0.03
CA LEU A 34 -4.55 4.08 -0.63
C LEU A 34 -4.10 3.64 -2.02
N HIS A 35 -4.46 4.41 -3.05
CA HIS A 35 -3.92 4.23 -4.39
C HIS A 35 -2.68 5.10 -4.58
N PHE A 36 -1.57 4.48 -4.93
CA PHE A 36 -0.30 5.19 -5.12
C PHE A 36 -0.08 5.53 -6.60
N PHE A 37 0.22 6.78 -6.90
CA PHE A 37 0.51 7.25 -8.26
C PHE A 37 1.89 7.91 -8.31
N LEU A 38 2.80 7.36 -9.10
CA LEU A 38 4.07 8.01 -9.48
C LEU A 38 3.83 8.94 -10.67
N GLY A 39 4.16 10.22 -10.52
CA GLY A 39 3.94 11.26 -11.54
C GLY A 39 2.61 11.98 -11.33
N GLY A 40 2.67 13.22 -10.85
CA GLY A 40 1.54 14.01 -10.39
C GLY A 40 0.61 14.50 -11.49
N LYS A 41 -0.12 13.60 -12.14
CA LYS A 41 -1.37 13.95 -12.84
C LYS A 41 -2.46 12.98 -12.43
N VAL A 42 -3.09 13.31 -11.30
CA VAL A 42 -4.48 12.92 -11.06
C VAL A 42 -5.31 13.74 -12.04
N LYS A 43 -5.95 13.07 -13.00
CA LYS A 43 -6.87 13.72 -13.95
C LYS A 43 -8.28 13.72 -13.39
#